data_AF-A0A5T1YNN5-F1
#
_entry.id   AF-A0A5T1YNN5-F1
#
_cell.length_a   1.000
_cell.length_b   1.000
_cell.length_c   1.000
_cell.angle_alpha   90.00
_cell.angle_beta   90.00
_cell.angle_gamma   90.00
#
_symmetry.space_group_name_H-M   'P 1'
#
loop_
_entity.id
_entity.type
_entity.pdbx_description
1 polymer ?
#
loop_
_entity_poly.entity_id
_entity_poly.type
_entity_poly.pdbx_seq_one_letter_code
_entity_poly.pdbx_strand_id
1 'polypeptide(L)' 'MNSISQKNLELFSKLSGDFNPLHLDQEFAKNSYYGDQVIYGIYQVFLTLENFFKKNQ' A
#
# COMPACT_ATOMS: atom_id res chain seq x y z
N MET A 1 7.05 -7.22 -11.77
CA MET A 1 6.75 -6.44 -10.55
C MET A 1 5.32 -6.75 -10.17
N ASN A 2 5.05 -7.14 -8.92
CA ASN A 2 3.67 -7.30 -8.47
C ASN A 2 3.06 -5.90 -8.33
N SER A 3 2.09 -5.56 -9.17
CA SER A 3 1.40 -4.26 -9.10
C SER A 3 0.43 -4.26 -7.91
N ILE A 4 0.56 -3.29 -7.02
CA ILE A 4 -0.39 -3.09 -5.92
C ILE A 4 -1.62 -2.36 -6.50
N SER A 5 -2.78 -3.02 -6.44
CA SER A 5 -4.05 -2.43 -6.89
C SER A 5 -4.72 -1.61 -5.79
N GLN A 6 -5.63 -0.72 -6.18
CA GLN A 6 -6.50 0.01 -5.23
C GLN A 6 -7.24 -0.94 -4.27
N LYS A 7 -7.75 -2.06 -4.80
CA LYS A 7 -8.44 -3.07 -3.99
C LYS A 7 -7.54 -3.66 -2.89
N ASN A 8 -6.24 -3.77 -3.14
CA ASN A 8 -5.30 -4.23 -2.13
C ASN A 8 -5.13 -3.20 -1.01
N LEU A 9 -5.11 -1.91 -1.34
CA LEU A 9 -5.01 -0.81 -0.37
C LEU A 9 -6.27 -0.75 0.49
N GLU A 10 -7.45 -0.89 -0.11
CA GLU A 10 -8.73 -0.96 0.61
C GLU A 10 -8.85 -2.20 1.50
N LEU A 11 -8.31 -3.33 1.08
CA LEU A 11 -8.27 -4.53 1.93
C LEU A 11 -7.30 -4.33 3.09
N PHE A 12 -6.12 -3.75 2.81
CA PHE A 12 -5.11 -3.50 3.82
C PHE A 12 -5.59 -2.50 4.88
N SER A 13 -6.33 -1.46 4.50
CA SER A 13 -6.91 -0.49 5.46
C SER A 13 -7.87 -1.17 6.43
N LYS A 14 -8.73 -2.07 5.93
CA LYS A 14 -9.65 -2.86 6.77
C LYS A 14 -8.93 -3.80 7.74
N LEU A 15 -7.81 -4.38 7.32
CA LEU A 15 -7.02 -5.30 8.15
C LEU A 15 -6.17 -4.56 9.20
N SER A 16 -5.56 -3.45 8.81
CA SER A 16 -4.63 -2.68 9.66
C SER A 16 -5.34 -1.67 10.56
N GLY A 17 -6.56 -1.25 10.20
CA GLY A 17 -7.26 -0.15 10.84
C GLY A 17 -6.77 1.24 10.41
N ASP A 18 -5.81 1.32 9.48
CA ASP A 18 -5.29 2.58 8.96
C ASP A 18 -6.08 3.02 7.71
N PHE A 19 -6.97 3.99 7.92
CA PHE A 19 -7.81 4.60 6.88
C PHE A 19 -7.30 5.95 6.39
N ASN A 20 -5.99 6.23 6.53
CA ASN A 20 -5.44 7.50 6.07
C ASN A 20 -5.73 7.72 4.57
N PRO A 21 -6.39 8.83 4.19
CA PRO A 21 -6.77 9.09 2.80
C PRO A 21 -5.57 9.22 1.86
N LEU A 22 -4.35 9.45 2.36
CA LEU A 22 -3.12 9.39 1.55
C LEU A 22 -2.95 8.06 0.81
N HIS A 23 -3.50 6.97 1.36
CA HIS A 23 -3.40 5.63 0.79
C HIS A 23 -4.63 5.21 -0.01
N LEU A 24 -5.75 5.94 0.09
CA LEU A 24 -7.05 5.47 -0.39
C LEU A 24 -7.71 6.43 -1.37
N ASP A 25 -7.38 7.72 -1.31
CA ASP A 25 -8.02 8.77 -2.10
C ASP A 25 -6.97 9.49 -2.96
N GLN A 26 -7.08 9.31 -4.27
CA GLN A 26 -6.15 9.89 -5.22
C GLN A 26 -6.23 11.42 -5.29
N GLU A 27 -7.42 12.00 -5.09
CA GLU A 27 -7.59 13.46 -5.12
C GLU A 27 -6.99 14.09 -3.86
N PHE A 28 -7.24 13.48 -2.70
CA PHE A 28 -6.60 13.90 -1.45
C PHE A 28 -5.08 13.83 -1.56
N ALA A 29 -4.55 12.71 -2.08
CA ALA A 29 -3.11 12.49 -2.17
C ALA A 29 -2.42 13.43 -3.17
N LYS A 30 -3.04 13.73 -4.32
CA LYS A 30 -2.55 14.73 -5.28
C LYS A 30 -2.40 16.13 -4.69
N ASN A 31 -3.31 16.48 -3.78
CA ASN A 31 -3.29 17.77 -3.09
C ASN A 31 -2.40 17.76 -1.84
N SER A 32 -1.79 16.62 -1.49
CA SER A 32 -0.85 16.51 -0.38
C SER A 32 0.57 16.89 -0.79
N TYR A 33 1.48 17.00 0.18
CA TYR A 33 2.92 17.20 -0.07
C TYR A 33 3.52 16.15 -1.00
N TYR A 34 2.98 14.93 -1.02
CA TYR A 34 3.50 13.84 -1.83
C TYR A 34 3.15 13.97 -3.32
N GLY A 35 2.13 14.75 -3.68
CA GLY A 35 1.72 15.00 -5.07
C GLY A 35 1.09 13.80 -5.79
N ASP A 36 1.04 12.62 -5.16
CA ASP A 36 0.37 11.42 -5.66
C ASP A 36 0.07 10.45 -4.51
N GLN A 37 -0.72 9.43 -4.79
CA GLN A 37 -1.09 8.37 -3.84
C GLN A 37 0.14 7.55 -3.43
N VAL A 38 0.31 7.37 -2.12
CA VAL A 38 1.43 6.63 -1.54
C VAL A 38 0.92 5.32 -0.94
N ILE A 39 1.66 4.23 -1.10
CA ILE A 39 1.32 2.95 -0.46
C ILE A 39 1.71 2.93 1.02
N TYR A 40 1.08 2.05 1.80
CA TYR A 40 1.46 1.82 3.20
C TYR A 40 2.92 1.31 3.30
N GLY A 41 3.74 1.98 4.11
CA GLY A 41 5.16 1.60 4.29
C GLY A 41 5.34 0.17 4.79
N ILE A 42 4.53 -0.26 5.76
CA ILE A 42 4.55 -1.63 6.29
C ILE A 42 4.11 -2.68 5.25
N TYR A 43 3.23 -2.30 4.30
CA TYR A 43 2.82 -3.20 3.23
C TYR A 43 4.01 -3.52 2.30
N GLN A 44 4.87 -2.54 2.03
CA GLN A 44 6.13 -2.79 1.28
C GLN A 44 7.03 -3.82 1.99
N VAL A 45 7.10 -3.80 3.32
CA VAL A 45 7.87 -4.78 4.10
C VAL A 45 7.29 -6.18 3.95
N PHE A 46 5.96 -6.33 4.10
CA PHE A 46 5.31 -7.63 3.91
C PHE A 46 5.49 -8.20 2.51
N LEU A 47 5.36 -7.36 1.47
CA LEU A 47 5.60 -7.79 0.09
C LEU A 47 7.06 -8.24 -0.12
N THR A 48 8.01 -7.55 0.50
CA THR A 48 9.43 -7.91 0.42
C THR A 48 9.70 -9.25 1.08
N LEU A 49 9.16 -9.48 2.28
CA LEU A 49 9.30 -10.74 3.00
C LEU A 49 8.64 -11.89 2.25
N GLU A 50 7.42 -11.70 1.74
CA GLU A 50 6.71 -12.71 0.94
C GLU A 50 7.54 -13.13 -0.28
N ASN A 51 8.09 -12.15 -1.01
CA ASN A 51 8.94 -12.42 -2.16
C ASN A 51 10.26 -13.11 -1.78
N PHE A 52 10.85 -12.77 -0.65
CA PHE A 52 12.05 -13.42 -0.14
C PHE A 52 11.77 -14.90 0.18
N PHE A 53 10.70 -15.19 0.92
CA PHE A 53 10.36 -16.57 1.29
C PHE A 53 9.93 -17.41 0.08
N LYS A 54 9.18 -16.85 -0.87
CA LYS A 54 8.82 -17.55 -2.13
C LYS A 54 10.02 -17.91 -3.01
N LYS A 55 11.14 -17.17 -2.91
CA LYS A 55 12.37 -17.45 -3.67
C LYS A 55 13.28 -18.48 -3.00
N ASN A 56 13.17 -18.65 -1.68
CA ASN A 56 14.02 -19.54 -0.88
C ASN A 56 13.28 -20.82 -0.43
N GLN A 57 12.10 -21.08 -1.01
CA GLN A 57 11.41 -22.36 -1.02
C GLN A 57 11.58 -22.99 -2.42
#